data_AF-A0A2S6U0L0-F1
#
_entry.id   AF-A0A2S6U0L0-F1
#
_cell.length_a   1.000
_cell.length_b   1.000
_cell.length_c   1.000
_cell.angle_alpha   90.00
_cell.angle_beta   90.00
_cell.angle_gamma   90.00
#
_symmetry.space_group_name_H-M   'P 1'
#
loop_
_entity.id
_entity.type
_entity.pdbx_description
1 polymer ?
#
loop_
_entity_poly.entity_id
_entity_poly.type
_entity_poly.pdbx_seq_one_letter_code
_entity_poly.pdbx_strand_id
1 'polypeptide(L)'
;MQGSAFASWTRHIQRHAIAVLALIGAMTGLAAWYTANNLAIKTSTADMIAADIPFRANAIAFDAAFPQFSNLIVAVIDAPDAAAASAAARSLATRLQLRPDLFIHAQAPQADPYFRRNGLLFMAIADLEALADRLARGAPFLAALAYAPNLDGLFGVLDQMLSGGGVDPAEAARLLDKISDIAEAQAGRRPGNFAWRALFDPDTKGGRRQLEIAFFA
;
A
#
# COMPACT_ATOMS: atom_id res chain seq x y z
N MET A 1 9.34 -12.02 -70.57
CA MET A 1 8.33 -13.09 -70.29
C MET A 1 7.42 -12.80 -69.09
N GLN A 2 7.53 -11.66 -68.39
CA GLN A 2 6.64 -11.35 -67.25
C GLN A 2 5.31 -10.71 -67.67
N GLY A 3 5.27 -9.94 -68.76
CA GLY A 3 4.06 -9.22 -69.20
C GLY A 3 2.88 -10.11 -69.64
N SER A 4 3.15 -11.27 -70.25
CA SER A 4 2.09 -12.21 -70.65
C SER A 4 1.44 -12.91 -69.47
N ALA A 5 2.19 -13.16 -68.38
CA ALA A 5 1.67 -13.75 -67.16
C ALA A 5 0.67 -12.81 -66.47
N PHE A 6 1.03 -11.52 -66.29
CA PHE A 6 0.11 -10.50 -65.75
C PHE A 6 -1.13 -10.30 -66.62
N ALA A 7 -0.97 -10.26 -67.95
CA ALA A 7 -2.09 -10.10 -68.88
C ALA A 7 -3.02 -11.33 -68.91
N SER A 8 -2.51 -12.54 -68.65
CA SER A 8 -3.33 -13.75 -68.53
C SER A 8 -4.09 -13.77 -67.20
N TRP A 9 -3.46 -13.31 -66.12
CA TRP A 9 -4.03 -13.27 -64.78
C TRP A 9 -5.19 -12.26 -64.70
N THR A 10 -5.03 -11.06 -65.25
CA THR A 10 -6.10 -10.06 -65.30
C THR A 10 -7.30 -10.51 -66.12
N ARG A 11 -7.05 -11.19 -67.26
CA ARG A 11 -8.13 -11.75 -68.11
C ARG A 11 -8.88 -12.88 -67.40
N HIS A 12 -8.17 -13.70 -66.63
CA HIS A 12 -8.77 -14.76 -65.80
C HIS A 12 -9.62 -14.17 -64.66
N ILE A 13 -9.14 -13.12 -64.01
CA ILE A 13 -9.90 -12.36 -63.00
C ILE A 13 -11.16 -11.73 -63.61
N GLN A 14 -11.07 -11.11 -64.79
CA GLN A 14 -12.24 -10.50 -65.45
C GLN A 14 -13.30 -11.53 -65.85
N ARG A 15 -12.88 -12.69 -66.38
CA ARG A 15 -13.81 -13.77 -66.75
C ARG A 15 -14.50 -14.42 -65.55
N HIS A 16 -13.90 -14.35 -64.37
CA HIS A 16 -14.41 -14.92 -63.12
C HIS A 16 -14.65 -13.85 -62.04
N ALA A 17 -14.98 -12.63 -62.44
CA ALA A 17 -15.06 -11.47 -61.54
C ALA A 17 -15.97 -11.70 -60.34
N ILE A 18 -17.14 -12.32 -60.54
CA ILE A 18 -18.09 -12.63 -59.44
C ILE A 18 -17.49 -13.65 -58.47
N ALA A 19 -16.81 -14.70 -58.96
CA ALA A 19 -16.19 -15.71 -58.13
C ALA A 19 -14.99 -15.14 -57.34
N VAL A 20 -14.21 -14.27 -57.97
CA VAL A 20 -13.09 -13.56 -57.30
C VAL A 20 -13.62 -12.62 -56.22
N LEU A 21 -14.69 -11.86 -56.49
CA LEU A 21 -15.32 -11.01 -55.50
C LEU A 21 -15.89 -11.81 -54.33
N ALA A 22 -16.57 -12.93 -54.60
CA ALA A 22 -17.09 -13.81 -53.56
C ALA A 22 -15.97 -14.41 -52.70
N LEU A 23 -14.87 -14.82 -53.33
CA LEU A 23 -13.69 -15.35 -52.63
C LEU A 23 -13.03 -14.29 -51.75
N ILE A 24 -12.81 -13.08 -52.27
CA ILE A 24 -12.22 -11.97 -51.50
C ILE A 24 -13.15 -11.59 -50.35
N GLY A 25 -14.47 -11.53 -50.59
CA GLY A 25 -15.47 -11.29 -49.55
C GLY A 25 -15.41 -12.37 -48.46
N ALA A 26 -15.35 -13.65 -48.84
CA ALA A 26 -15.22 -14.76 -47.90
C ALA A 26 -13.91 -14.70 -47.10
N MET A 27 -12.78 -14.43 -47.75
CA MET A 27 -11.48 -14.28 -47.08
C MET A 27 -11.46 -13.07 -46.14
N THR A 28 -12.08 -11.96 -46.54
CA THR A 28 -12.19 -10.76 -45.70
C THR A 28 -13.08 -11.02 -44.50
N GLY A 29 -14.22 -11.70 -44.69
CA GLY A 29 -15.11 -12.12 -43.60
C GLY A 29 -14.40 -13.08 -42.63
N LEU A 30 -13.64 -14.04 -43.16
CA LEU A 30 -12.86 -14.98 -42.34
C LEU A 30 -11.75 -14.25 -41.57
N ALA A 31 -11.04 -13.30 -42.21
CA ALA A 31 -10.02 -12.49 -41.55
C ALA A 31 -10.60 -11.57 -40.48
N ALA A 32 -11.77 -10.98 -40.73
CA ALA A 32 -12.50 -10.16 -39.76
C ALA A 32 -12.99 -11.01 -38.58
N TRP A 33 -13.54 -12.19 -38.84
CA TRP A 33 -13.96 -13.14 -37.81
C TRP A 33 -12.78 -13.64 -36.97
N TYR A 34 -11.68 -14.00 -37.62
CA TYR A 34 -10.45 -14.42 -36.94
C TYR A 34 -9.88 -13.28 -36.10
N THR A 35 -9.82 -12.06 -36.64
CA THR A 35 -9.36 -10.89 -35.89
C THR A 35 -10.28 -10.61 -34.71
N ALA A 36 -11.60 -10.64 -34.88
CA ALA A 36 -12.56 -10.42 -33.79
C ALA A 36 -12.42 -11.45 -32.65
N ASN A 37 -12.08 -12.70 -32.97
CA ASN A 37 -11.92 -13.76 -31.97
C ASN A 37 -10.50 -13.86 -31.37
N ASN A 38 -9.46 -13.44 -32.10
CA ASN A 38 -8.06 -13.58 -31.67
C ASN A 38 -7.37 -12.25 -31.31
N LEU A 39 -8.04 -11.11 -31.43
CA LEU A 39 -7.47 -9.81 -31.05
C LEU A 39 -7.38 -9.71 -29.52
N ALA A 40 -6.25 -10.15 -28.97
CA ALA A 40 -5.88 -9.95 -27.58
C ALA A 40 -4.98 -8.71 -27.45
N ILE A 41 -5.42 -7.72 -26.70
CA ILE A 41 -4.59 -6.56 -26.37
C ILE A 41 -3.66 -6.97 -25.23
N LYS A 42 -2.37 -7.10 -25.53
CA LYS A 42 -1.34 -7.29 -24.49
C LYS A 42 -0.88 -5.94 -23.97
N THR A 43 -1.14 -5.67 -22.70
CA THR A 43 -0.71 -4.44 -22.01
C THR A 43 0.62 -4.60 -21.27
N SER A 44 1.25 -5.78 -21.33
CA SER A 44 2.54 -6.03 -20.68
C SER A 44 3.65 -5.31 -21.42
N THR A 45 4.27 -4.33 -20.78
CA THR A 45 5.46 -3.63 -21.29
C THR A 45 6.68 -4.56 -21.35
N ALA A 46 6.73 -5.59 -20.50
CA ALA A 46 7.81 -6.57 -20.52
C ALA A 46 7.86 -7.35 -21.85
N ASP A 47 6.71 -7.60 -22.47
CA ASP A 47 6.61 -8.33 -23.74
C ASP A 47 7.14 -7.55 -24.95
N MET A 48 7.44 -6.25 -24.80
CA MET A 48 8.02 -5.42 -25.84
C MET A 48 9.54 -5.64 -26.01
N ILE A 49 10.18 -6.33 -25.05
CA ILE A 49 11.62 -6.57 -25.02
C ILE A 49 11.90 -8.05 -25.31
N ALA A 50 12.88 -8.37 -26.15
CA ALA A 50 13.22 -9.76 -26.47
C ALA A 50 13.58 -10.56 -25.20
N ALA A 51 13.14 -11.83 -25.16
CA ALA A 51 13.28 -12.70 -23.99
C ALA A 51 14.72 -13.18 -23.72
N ASP A 52 15.59 -13.09 -24.73
CA ASP A 52 16.96 -13.57 -24.73
C ASP A 52 17.97 -12.57 -24.16
N ILE A 53 17.54 -11.35 -23.83
CA ILE A 53 18.41 -10.34 -23.21
C ILE A 53 18.64 -10.75 -21.73
N PRO A 54 19.88 -10.64 -21.20
CA PRO A 54 20.21 -11.10 -19.85
C PRO A 54 19.28 -10.62 -18.74
N PHE A 55 18.82 -9.36 -18.83
CA PHE A 55 17.83 -8.80 -17.90
C PHE A 55 16.51 -9.58 -17.91
N ARG A 56 16.00 -9.94 -19.09
CA ARG A 56 14.72 -10.64 -19.23
C ARG A 56 14.82 -12.10 -18.81
N ALA A 57 15.92 -12.77 -19.12
CA ALA A 57 16.21 -14.12 -18.62
C ALA A 57 16.22 -14.15 -17.08
N ASN A 58 16.87 -13.17 -16.44
CA ASN A 58 16.91 -13.06 -14.98
C ASN A 58 15.53 -12.73 -14.38
N ALA A 59 14.75 -11.84 -15.00
CA ALA A 59 13.39 -11.52 -14.55
C ALA A 59 12.48 -12.74 -14.61
N ILE A 60 12.50 -13.50 -15.72
CA ILE A 60 11.74 -14.75 -15.86
C ILE A 60 12.16 -15.79 -14.81
N ALA A 61 13.47 -15.92 -14.56
CA ALA A 61 13.98 -16.82 -13.53
C ALA A 61 13.55 -16.40 -12.12
N PHE A 62 13.53 -15.09 -11.84
CA PHE A 62 13.05 -14.55 -10.57
C PHE A 62 11.55 -14.79 -10.38
N ASP A 63 10.72 -14.49 -11.39
CA ASP A 63 9.27 -14.73 -11.34
C ASP A 63 8.95 -16.22 -11.15
N ALA A 64 9.73 -17.12 -11.77
CA ALA A 64 9.59 -18.55 -11.59
C ALA A 64 10.01 -19.03 -10.19
N ALA A 65 11.06 -18.43 -9.61
CA ALA A 65 11.56 -18.78 -8.27
C ALA A 65 10.70 -18.18 -7.14
N PHE A 66 10.07 -17.03 -7.40
CA PHE A 66 9.26 -16.30 -6.43
C PHE A 66 7.90 -15.90 -7.03
N PRO A 67 7.02 -16.89 -7.36
CA PRO A 67 5.72 -16.61 -7.94
C PRO A 67 4.83 -15.74 -7.04
N GLN A 68 5.11 -15.74 -5.74
CA GLN A 68 4.54 -14.83 -4.76
C GLN A 68 5.08 -13.40 -4.84
N PHE A 69 5.79 -12.96 -5.87
CA PHE A 69 6.00 -11.51 -6.10
C PHE A 69 5.41 -11.05 -7.42
N SER A 70 4.95 -11.98 -8.24
CA SER A 70 4.21 -11.69 -9.46
C SER A 70 2.78 -11.25 -9.14
N ASN A 71 2.27 -10.26 -9.88
CA ASN A 71 0.91 -9.72 -9.73
C ASN A 71 0.57 -9.19 -8.33
N LEU A 72 1.57 -8.74 -7.57
CA LEU A 72 1.37 -8.11 -6.28
C LEU A 72 0.63 -6.78 -6.45
N ILE A 73 -0.46 -6.61 -5.72
CA ILE A 73 -1.17 -5.33 -5.62
C ILE A 73 -0.74 -4.66 -4.32
N VAL A 74 -0.22 -3.44 -4.41
CA VAL A 74 0.14 -2.62 -3.24
C VAL A 74 -0.91 -1.54 -3.03
N ALA A 75 -1.64 -1.60 -1.92
CA ALA A 75 -2.54 -0.55 -1.49
C ALA A 75 -1.85 0.36 -0.47
N VAL A 76 -1.93 1.68 -0.67
CA VAL A 76 -1.35 2.66 0.25
C VAL A 76 -2.45 3.36 1.04
N ILE A 77 -2.38 3.30 2.37
CA ILE A 77 -3.32 4.01 3.26
C ILE A 77 -2.68 5.31 3.74
N ASP A 78 -3.34 6.44 3.45
CA ASP A 78 -3.06 7.75 4.07
C ASP A 78 -4.06 7.98 5.22
N ALA A 79 -3.55 8.44 6.37
CA ALA A 79 -4.35 8.76 7.54
C ALA A 79 -3.75 9.94 8.32
N PRO A 80 -4.54 10.63 9.17
CA PRO A 80 -4.07 11.79 9.93
C PRO A 80 -2.90 11.48 10.88
N ASP A 81 -2.84 10.26 11.39
CA ASP A 81 -1.76 9.80 12.27
C ASP A 81 -1.44 8.30 12.06
N ALA A 82 -0.30 7.88 12.62
CA ALA A 82 0.22 6.52 12.47
C ALA A 82 -0.65 5.44 13.14
N ALA A 83 -1.34 5.76 14.23
CA ALA A 83 -2.20 4.81 14.93
C ALA A 83 -3.47 4.56 14.11
N ALA A 84 -4.08 5.62 13.57
CA ALA A 84 -5.21 5.56 12.66
C ALA A 84 -4.86 4.78 11.38
N ALA A 85 -3.71 5.07 10.76
CA ALA A 85 -3.22 4.33 9.60
C ALA A 85 -3.11 2.83 9.91
N SER A 86 -2.45 2.49 11.03
CA SER A 86 -2.20 1.09 11.42
C SER A 86 -3.49 0.32 11.72
N ALA A 87 -4.47 0.98 12.34
CA ALA A 87 -5.78 0.41 12.60
C ALA A 87 -6.56 0.16 11.31
N ALA A 88 -6.54 1.13 10.38
CA ALA A 88 -7.19 1.00 9.08
C ALA A 88 -6.55 -0.12 8.24
N ALA A 89 -5.21 -0.19 8.20
CA ALA A 89 -4.48 -1.24 7.47
C ALA A 89 -4.82 -2.63 8.00
N ARG A 90 -4.89 -2.80 9.32
CA ARG A 90 -5.28 -4.07 9.94
C ARG A 90 -6.72 -4.45 9.60
N SER A 91 -7.65 -3.51 9.73
CA SER A 91 -9.06 -3.73 9.40
C SER A 91 -9.24 -4.14 7.93
N LEU A 92 -8.54 -3.46 7.01
CA LEU A 92 -8.58 -3.79 5.59
C LEU A 92 -7.97 -5.16 5.30
N ALA A 93 -6.79 -5.46 5.85
CA ALA A 93 -6.14 -6.77 5.69
C ALA A 93 -7.05 -7.90 6.19
N THR A 94 -7.65 -7.77 7.38
CA THR A 94 -8.58 -8.76 7.92
C THR A 94 -9.79 -8.96 7.01
N ARG A 95 -10.39 -7.89 6.48
CA ARG A 95 -11.53 -8.01 5.56
C ARG A 95 -11.17 -8.71 4.24
N LEU A 96 -9.97 -8.48 3.73
CA LEU A 96 -9.51 -9.09 2.49
C LEU A 96 -9.14 -10.56 2.69
N GLN A 97 -8.58 -10.93 3.84
CA GLN A 97 -8.35 -12.33 4.21
C GLN A 97 -9.66 -13.15 4.31
N LEU A 98 -10.79 -12.51 4.59
CA LEU A 98 -12.11 -13.15 4.62
C LEU A 98 -12.71 -13.39 3.22
N ARG A 99 -12.03 -12.96 2.15
CA ARG A 99 -12.46 -13.12 0.75
C ARG A 99 -11.45 -13.95 -0.05
N PRO A 100 -11.25 -15.24 0.30
CA PRO A 100 -10.35 -16.12 -0.43
C PRO A 100 -10.83 -16.42 -1.86
N ASP A 101 -12.08 -16.07 -2.17
CA ASP A 101 -12.66 -16.10 -3.53
C ASP A 101 -12.06 -15.06 -4.48
N LEU A 102 -11.49 -13.97 -3.93
CA LEU A 102 -10.94 -12.86 -4.70
C LEU A 102 -9.43 -12.66 -4.46
N PHE A 103 -8.92 -13.08 -3.30
CA PHE A 103 -7.53 -12.85 -2.92
C PHE A 103 -6.91 -14.11 -2.32
N ILE A 104 -5.80 -14.56 -2.89
CA ILE A 104 -5.09 -15.76 -2.42
C ILE A 104 -4.44 -15.48 -1.07
N HIS A 105 -3.85 -14.30 -0.93
CA HIS A 105 -3.20 -13.89 0.30
C HIS A 105 -3.22 -12.37 0.46
N ALA A 106 -3.46 -11.94 1.70
CA ALA A 106 -3.64 -10.55 2.05
C ALA A 106 -2.88 -10.26 3.34
N GLN A 107 -1.85 -9.42 3.26
CA GLN A 107 -1.00 -9.13 4.42
C GLN A 107 -0.63 -7.65 4.50
N ALA A 108 -0.67 -7.12 5.71
CA ALA A 108 -0.14 -5.80 6.05
C ALA A 108 1.18 -6.00 6.81
N PRO A 109 2.35 -5.91 6.15
CA PRO A 109 3.64 -6.25 6.77
C PRO A 109 3.92 -5.44 8.04
N GLN A 110 3.54 -4.16 8.04
CA GLN A 110 3.68 -3.25 9.18
C GLN A 110 2.76 -3.57 10.35
N ALA A 111 1.66 -4.30 10.10
CA ALA A 111 0.69 -4.70 11.12
C ALA A 111 0.91 -6.14 11.60
N ASP A 112 1.96 -6.81 11.13
CA ASP A 112 2.25 -8.20 11.45
C ASP A 112 2.49 -8.39 12.97
N PRO A 113 1.86 -9.40 13.61
CA PRO A 113 2.05 -9.68 15.03
C PRO A 113 3.52 -9.86 15.45
N TYR A 114 4.36 -10.42 14.57
CA TYR A 114 5.78 -10.61 14.83
C TYR A 114 6.50 -9.27 15.02
N PHE A 115 6.36 -8.34 14.08
CA PHE A 115 6.99 -7.02 14.19
C PHE A 115 6.39 -6.19 15.31
N ARG A 116 5.11 -6.37 15.64
CA ARG A 116 4.50 -5.72 16.82
C ARG A 116 5.11 -6.18 18.14
N ARG A 117 5.46 -7.47 18.24
CA ARG A 117 6.07 -8.04 19.45
C ARG A 117 7.56 -7.76 19.52
N ASN A 118 8.24 -7.82 18.37
CA ASN A 118 9.70 -7.84 18.28
C ASN A 118 10.28 -6.54 17.71
N GLY A 119 9.47 -5.50 17.48
CA GLY A 119 9.91 -4.29 16.78
C GLY A 119 11.09 -3.57 17.42
N LEU A 120 11.21 -3.62 18.75
CA LEU A 120 12.34 -3.04 19.49
C LEU A 120 13.67 -3.75 19.22
N LEU A 121 13.65 -5.03 18.81
CA LEU A 121 14.86 -5.80 18.49
C LEU A 121 15.55 -5.33 17.21
N PHE A 122 14.85 -4.54 16.38
CA PHE A 122 15.39 -3.98 15.14
C PHE A 122 15.94 -2.57 15.31
N MET A 123 15.90 -2.02 16.53
CA MET A 123 16.42 -0.69 16.85
C MET A 123 17.92 -0.76 17.18
N ALA A 124 18.66 0.31 16.88
CA ALA A 124 20.05 0.42 17.32
C ALA A 124 20.10 0.48 18.86
N ILE A 125 21.16 -0.07 19.46
CA ILE A 125 21.28 -0.17 20.93
C ILE A 125 21.18 1.21 21.59
N ALA A 126 21.85 2.22 21.04
CA ALA A 126 21.80 3.58 21.57
C ALA A 126 20.38 4.19 21.56
N ASP A 127 19.61 3.94 20.49
CA ASP A 127 18.23 4.42 20.40
C ASP A 127 17.31 3.66 21.37
N LEU A 128 17.56 2.37 21.57
CA LEU A 128 16.82 1.53 22.51
C LEU A 128 17.06 1.98 23.96
N GLU A 129 18.30 2.28 24.32
CA GLU A 129 18.67 2.83 25.64
C GLU A 129 17.99 4.20 25.86
N ALA A 130 18.07 5.09 24.88
CA ALA A 130 17.40 6.40 24.95
C ALA A 130 15.88 6.27 25.09
N LEU A 131 15.27 5.31 24.40
CA LEU A 131 13.84 5.01 24.52
C LEU A 131 13.49 4.45 25.90
N ALA A 132 14.29 3.52 26.42
CA ALA A 132 14.11 2.93 27.75
C ALA A 132 14.18 4.02 28.84
N ASP A 133 15.17 4.91 28.76
CA ASP A 133 15.33 6.03 29.68
C ASP A 133 14.14 7.00 29.64
N ARG A 134 13.62 7.31 28.43
CA ARG A 134 12.41 8.14 28.27
C ARG A 134 11.18 7.47 28.88
N LEU A 135 10.99 6.18 28.63
CA LEU A 135 9.87 5.41 29.20
C LEU A 135 9.98 5.31 30.73
N ALA A 136 11.18 5.18 31.28
CA ALA A 136 11.41 5.14 32.72
C ALA A 136 11.04 6.47 33.39
N ARG A 137 11.42 7.61 32.79
CA ARG A 137 11.01 8.94 33.27
C ARG A 137 9.49 9.14 33.22
N GLY A 138 8.84 8.66 32.16
CA GLY A 138 7.39 8.73 31.99
C GLY A 138 6.59 7.67 32.75
N ALA A 139 7.23 6.76 33.49
CA ALA A 139 6.55 5.61 34.11
C ALA A 139 5.39 5.99 35.05
N PRO A 140 5.50 7.02 35.93
CA PRO A 140 4.38 7.44 36.78
C PRO A 140 3.16 7.88 35.97
N PHE A 141 3.40 8.65 34.88
CA PHE A 141 2.35 9.07 33.97
C PHE A 141 1.69 7.89 33.25
N LEU A 142 2.50 6.98 32.71
CA LEU A 142 2.02 5.79 32.00
C LEU A 142 1.23 4.85 32.93
N ALA A 143 1.65 4.69 34.19
CA ALA A 143 0.97 3.86 35.17
C ALA A 143 -0.45 4.39 35.48
N ALA A 144 -0.58 5.71 35.64
CA ALA A 144 -1.87 6.31 35.94
C ALA A 144 -2.80 6.31 34.71
N LEU A 145 -2.28 6.52 33.49
CA LEU A 145 -3.06 6.37 32.26
C LEU A 145 -3.50 4.92 32.03
N ALA A 146 -2.66 3.93 32.38
CA ALA A 146 -3.01 2.52 32.30
C ALA A 146 -4.14 2.15 33.28
N TYR A 147 -4.20 2.82 34.44
CA TYR A 147 -5.27 2.63 35.41
C TYR A 147 -6.60 3.26 34.95
N ALA A 148 -6.53 4.47 34.38
CA ALA A 148 -7.70 5.20 33.89
C ALA A 148 -7.45 5.77 32.48
N PRO A 149 -7.69 4.97 31.41
CA PRO A 149 -7.46 5.39 30.02
C PRO A 149 -8.63 6.25 29.50
N ASN A 150 -8.96 7.32 30.23
CA ASN A 150 -10.03 8.26 29.92
C ASN A 150 -9.61 9.70 30.26
N LEU A 151 -10.45 10.68 29.91
CA LEU A 151 -10.15 12.10 30.17
C LEU A 151 -10.02 12.42 31.66
N ASP A 152 -10.85 11.80 32.50
CA ASP A 152 -10.81 12.01 33.95
C ASP A 152 -9.47 11.55 34.53
N GLY A 153 -8.98 10.39 34.09
CA GLY A 153 -7.66 9.86 34.43
C GLY A 153 -6.54 10.79 33.95
N LEU A 154 -6.61 11.29 32.72
CA LEU A 154 -5.63 12.24 32.19
C LEU A 154 -5.56 13.52 33.04
N PHE A 155 -6.70 14.11 33.40
CA PHE A 155 -6.75 15.32 34.23
C PHE A 155 -6.32 15.06 35.67
N GLY A 156 -6.63 13.89 36.24
CA GLY A 156 -6.13 13.50 37.56
C GLY A 156 -4.61 13.41 37.62
N VAL A 157 -3.97 12.92 36.55
CA VAL A 157 -2.50 12.89 36.47
C VAL A 157 -1.92 14.28 36.28
N LEU A 158 -2.57 15.12 35.49
CA LEU A 158 -2.19 16.52 35.31
C LEU A 158 -2.18 17.28 36.65
N ASP A 159 -3.24 17.08 37.45
CA ASP A 159 -3.37 17.67 38.78
C ASP A 159 -2.24 17.20 39.72
N GLN A 160 -1.90 15.92 39.66
CA GLN A 160 -0.80 15.35 40.46
C GLN A 160 0.58 15.84 40.02
N MET A 161 0.80 16.07 38.71
CA MET A 161 2.04 16.70 38.22
C MET A 161 2.17 18.14 38.72
N LEU A 162 1.10 18.93 38.58
CA LEU A 162 1.08 20.35 38.95
C LEU A 162 1.17 20.55 40.47
N SER A 163 0.70 19.58 41.25
CA SER A 163 0.75 19.58 42.71
C SER A 163 2.10 19.10 43.30
N GLY A 164 3.12 18.88 42.47
CA GLY A 164 4.50 18.58 42.91
C GLY A 164 4.89 17.09 42.86
N GLY A 165 4.15 16.25 42.13
CA GLY A 165 4.34 14.79 42.04
C GLY A 165 5.56 14.30 41.23
N GLY A 166 6.61 15.10 41.07
CA GLY A 166 7.90 14.63 40.53
C GLY A 166 8.02 14.53 39.01
N VAL A 167 7.20 15.26 38.24
CA VAL A 167 7.33 15.37 36.77
C VAL A 167 7.87 16.75 36.39
N ASP A 168 8.68 16.80 35.33
CA ASP A 168 9.28 18.02 34.80
C ASP A 168 8.17 19.00 34.34
N PRO A 169 8.14 20.25 34.86
CA PRO A 169 7.21 21.29 34.43
C PRO A 169 7.18 21.50 32.90
N ALA A 170 8.30 21.25 32.20
CA ALA A 170 8.36 21.34 30.76
C ALA A 170 7.54 20.25 30.03
N GLU A 171 7.46 19.03 30.58
CA GLU A 171 6.63 17.96 30.04
C GLU A 171 5.14 18.24 30.27
N ALA A 172 4.80 18.77 31.45
CA ALA A 172 3.44 19.21 31.75
C ALA A 172 2.99 20.32 30.79
N ALA A 173 3.82 21.33 30.55
CA ALA A 173 3.53 22.41 29.61
C ALA A 173 3.27 21.89 28.18
N ARG A 174 4.09 20.96 27.69
CA ARG A 174 3.90 20.34 26.36
C ARG A 174 2.58 19.57 26.25
N LEU A 175 2.18 18.90 27.33
CA LEU A 175 0.91 18.17 27.37
C LEU A 175 -0.27 19.15 27.33
N LEU A 176 -0.22 20.26 28.10
CA LEU A 176 -1.24 21.31 28.05
C LEU A 176 -1.34 21.96 26.66
N ASP A 177 -0.21 22.27 26.03
CA ASP A 177 -0.19 22.81 24.66
C ASP A 177 -0.89 21.85 23.69
N LYS A 178 -0.61 20.55 23.78
CA LYS A 178 -1.22 19.55 22.91
C LYS A 178 -2.72 19.37 23.15
N ILE A 179 -3.17 19.47 24.40
CA ILE A 179 -4.60 19.46 24.74
C ILE A 179 -5.28 20.71 24.16
N SER A 180 -4.61 21.87 24.23
CA SER A 180 -5.11 23.14 23.70
C SER A 180 -5.26 23.10 22.17
N ASP A 181 -4.25 22.57 21.45
CA ASP A 181 -4.30 22.34 20.00
C ASP A 181 -5.55 21.53 19.59
N ILE A 182 -5.87 20.48 20.35
CA ILE A 182 -7.02 19.62 20.06
C ILE A 182 -8.33 20.30 20.40
N ALA A 183 -8.41 20.99 21.53
CA ALA A 183 -9.60 21.74 21.91
C ALA A 183 -9.94 22.79 20.85
N GLU A 184 -8.94 23.51 20.33
CA GLU A 184 -9.11 24.50 19.27
C GLU A 184 -9.47 23.86 17.92
N ALA A 185 -8.86 22.72 17.58
CA ALA A 185 -9.24 21.96 16.38
C ALA A 185 -10.71 21.49 16.44
N GLN A 186 -11.16 20.97 17.58
CA GLN A 186 -12.54 20.52 17.80
C GLN A 186 -13.53 21.69 17.78
N ALA A 187 -13.18 22.82 18.39
CA ALA A 187 -13.97 24.06 18.33
C ALA A 187 -14.13 24.54 16.86
N GLY A 188 -13.09 24.37 16.04
CA GLY A 188 -13.12 24.62 14.60
C GLY A 188 -13.80 23.54 13.75
N ARG A 189 -14.46 22.54 14.37
CA ARG A 189 -15.07 21.35 13.71
C ARG A 189 -14.08 20.53 12.86
N ARG A 190 -12.79 20.55 13.21
CA ARG A 190 -11.77 19.68 12.62
C ARG A 190 -11.55 18.46 13.50
N PRO A 191 -11.33 17.27 12.93
CA PRO A 191 -10.96 16.10 13.71
C PRO A 191 -9.59 16.36 14.37
N GLY A 192 -9.59 16.54 15.69
CA GLY A 192 -8.37 16.61 16.48
C GLY A 192 -7.97 15.21 16.94
N ASN A 193 -6.89 14.65 16.36
CA ASN A 193 -6.34 13.37 16.80
C ASN A 193 -5.16 13.59 17.74
N PHE A 194 -5.18 12.95 18.91
CA PHE A 194 -4.08 12.97 19.87
C PHE A 194 -3.07 11.86 19.55
N ALA A 195 -1.92 12.24 18.98
CA ALA A 195 -0.83 11.31 18.71
C ALA A 195 0.07 11.16 19.96
N TRP A 196 -0.27 10.24 20.86
CA TRP A 196 0.48 9.97 22.10
C TRP A 196 1.99 9.81 21.90
N ARG A 197 2.40 9.17 20.80
CA ARG A 197 3.81 8.95 20.50
C ARG A 197 4.57 10.25 20.20
N ALA A 198 3.90 11.25 19.61
CA ALA A 198 4.52 12.54 19.31
C ALA A 198 4.79 13.36 20.59
N LEU A 199 4.16 13.03 21.71
CA LEU A 199 4.42 13.66 23.01
C LEU A 199 5.76 13.19 23.60
N PHE A 200 6.06 11.89 23.51
CA PHE A 200 7.27 11.28 24.07
C PHE A 200 8.45 11.25 23.10
N ASP A 201 8.17 11.38 21.81
CA ASP A 201 9.16 11.36 20.75
C ASP A 201 8.96 12.52 19.76
N PRO A 202 9.43 13.74 20.10
CA PRO A 202 9.27 14.91 19.25
C PRO A 202 10.03 14.83 17.92
N ASP A 203 11.05 13.94 17.82
CA ASP A 203 11.80 13.69 16.59
C ASP A 203 11.10 12.70 15.66
N THR A 204 10.02 12.04 16.10
CA THR A 204 9.19 11.30 15.15
C THR A 204 8.55 12.26 14.17
N LYS A 205 9.14 12.35 12.97
CA LYS A 205 8.52 12.97 11.81
C LYS A 205 7.12 12.38 11.65
N GLY A 206 6.12 13.17 12.04
CA GLY A 206 4.69 12.94 11.85
C GLY A 206 4.28 13.16 10.40
N GLY A 207 5.13 12.76 9.46
CA GLY A 207 4.76 12.75 8.05
C GLY A 207 3.67 11.72 7.86
N ARG A 208 2.62 12.09 7.10
CA ARG A 208 1.59 11.22 6.52
C ARG A 208 2.17 9.83 6.24
N ARG A 209 1.90 8.87 7.13
CA ARG A 209 2.54 7.56 7.05
C ARG A 209 1.72 6.69 6.13
N GLN A 210 2.28 6.47 4.95
CA GLN A 210 1.83 5.52 3.96
C GLN A 210 2.05 4.11 4.49
N LEU A 211 0.99 3.32 4.61
CA LEU A 211 1.08 1.89 4.88
C LEU A 211 0.79 1.13 3.61
N GLU A 212 1.79 0.38 3.16
CA GLU A 212 1.67 -0.55 2.05
C GLU A 212 1.04 -1.85 2.52
N ILE A 213 -0.01 -2.25 1.82
CA ILE A 213 -0.62 -3.57 1.99
C ILE A 213 -0.44 -4.31 0.68
N ALA A 214 0.18 -5.48 0.79
CA ALA A 214 0.50 -6.32 -0.35
C ALA A 214 -0.55 -7.43 -0.44
N PHE A 215 -1.18 -7.56 -1.61
CA PHE A 215 -2.21 -8.58 -1.86
C PHE A 215 -1.91 -9.35 -3.14
N PHE A 216 -2.27 -10.63 -3.12
CA PHE A 216 -2.28 -11.50 -4.30
C PHE A 216 -3.71 -11.65 -4.78
N ALA A 217 -3.93 -11.33 -6.06
CA ALA A 217 -5.14 -11.68 -6.79
C ALA A 217 -4.93 -13.01 -7.53
#